data_AF-B7WQA8-F1
#
_entry.id   AF-B7WQA8-F1
#
_cell.length_a   1.000
_cell.length_b   1.000
_cell.length_c   1.000
_cell.angle_alpha   90.00
_cell.angle_beta   90.00
_cell.angle_gamma   90.00
#
_symmetry.space_group_name_H-M   'P 1'
#
loop_
_entity.id
_entity.type
_entity.pdbx_description
1 polymer ?
#
loop_
_entity_poly.entity_id
_entity_poly.type
_entity_poly.pdbx_seq_one_letter_code
_entity_poly.pdbx_strand_id
1 'polypeptide(L)'
;MNRDDLEHLIRVSAEIAQEYDLLIVGSQSILGAIPYPAHEFKRSMEADMYPRYAPEKATKIEGAIGEASEFHKTHGYYAQEVDPSTFTVPLGWEERLCKIQNANTDSKIGWCLSLVDLFLSKAAAGRDKDREFCQAMLRHRYVIASEALELVPAMMTMDEEERERLAKRIRRWDKTK
;
A
#
# COMPACT_ATOMS: atom_id res chain seq x y z
N MET A 1 -5.99 10.84 0.52
CA MET A 1 -5.37 11.58 -0.59
C MET A 1 -5.89 11.07 -1.94
N ASN A 2 -5.67 11.82 -3.02
CA ASN A 2 -5.94 11.41 -4.41
C ASN A 2 -4.64 10.97 -5.13
N ARG A 3 -4.77 10.46 -6.36
CA ARG A 3 -3.62 10.03 -7.18
C ARG A 3 -2.55 11.13 -7.36
N ASP A 4 -2.96 12.36 -7.63
CA ASP A 4 -2.03 13.48 -7.85
C ASP A 4 -1.22 13.81 -6.58
N ASP A 5 -1.82 13.63 -5.39
CA ASP A 5 -1.13 13.80 -4.11
C ASP A 5 -0.03 12.74 -3.94
N LEU A 6 -0.34 11.48 -4.29
CA LEU A 6 0.65 10.40 -4.26
C LEU A 6 1.77 10.62 -5.28
N GLU A 7 1.44 11.12 -6.47
CA GLU A 7 2.44 11.45 -7.50
C GLU A 7 3.36 12.59 -7.05
N HIS A 8 2.83 13.59 -6.33
CA HIS A 8 3.61 14.62 -5.68
C HIS A 8 4.57 14.04 -4.63
N LEU A 9 4.06 13.16 -3.75
CA LEU A 9 4.89 12.48 -2.76
C LEU A 9 6.00 11.65 -3.42
N ILE A 10 5.70 10.90 -4.49
CA ILE A 10 6.71 10.12 -5.22
C ILE A 10 7.85 11.01 -5.71
N ARG A 11 7.51 12.13 -6.36
CA ARG A 11 8.50 13.08 -6.89
C ARG A 11 9.40 13.64 -5.79
N VAL A 12 8.80 14.20 -4.74
CA VAL A 12 9.54 14.89 -3.67
C VAL A 12 10.35 13.89 -2.83
N SER A 13 9.79 12.73 -2.51
CA SER A 13 10.49 11.67 -1.77
C SER A 13 11.71 11.15 -2.53
N ALA A 14 11.59 10.96 -3.85
CA ALA A 14 12.70 10.53 -4.70
C ALA A 14 13.83 11.58 -4.74
N GLU A 15 13.49 12.87 -4.80
CA GLU A 15 14.46 13.97 -4.72
C GLU A 15 15.18 14.00 -3.35
N ILE A 16 14.44 13.87 -2.24
CA ILE A 16 15.00 13.88 -0.88
C ILE A 16 15.95 12.68 -0.65
N ALA A 17 15.52 11.48 -1.04
CA ALA A 17 16.32 10.27 -0.89
C ALA A 17 17.47 10.17 -1.90
N GLN A 18 17.44 10.96 -2.97
CA GLN A 18 18.31 10.83 -4.14
C GLN A 18 18.20 9.43 -4.75
N GLU A 19 16.98 8.95 -4.87
CA GLU A 19 16.64 7.61 -5.38
C GLU A 19 15.64 7.72 -6.53
N TYR A 20 15.55 6.69 -7.37
CA TYR A 20 14.65 6.72 -8.54
C TYR A 20 13.36 5.92 -8.33
N ASP A 21 13.44 4.84 -7.56
CA ASP A 21 12.37 3.88 -7.34
C ASP A 21 11.92 3.91 -5.87
N LEU A 22 10.65 4.22 -5.64
CA LEU A 22 10.01 4.09 -4.33
C LEU A 22 9.04 2.91 -4.35
N LEU A 23 9.05 2.14 -3.27
CA LEU A 23 7.96 1.21 -2.98
C LEU A 23 6.91 1.93 -2.14
N ILE A 24 5.66 1.84 -2.58
CA ILE A 24 4.49 2.31 -1.85
C ILE A 24 3.76 1.07 -1.36
N VAL A 25 3.52 1.02 -0.07
CA VAL A 25 2.76 -0.05 0.59
C VAL A 25 1.55 0.57 1.28
N GLY A 26 0.90 -0.16 2.17
CA GLY A 26 -0.23 0.38 2.92
C GLY A 26 -1.42 0.80 2.06
N SER A 27 -2.34 1.58 2.64
CA SER A 27 -3.64 1.87 2.02
C SER A 27 -3.53 2.57 0.66
N GLN A 28 -2.54 3.44 0.49
CA GLN A 28 -2.39 4.26 -0.73
C GLN A 28 -1.80 3.51 -1.92
N SER A 29 -1.33 2.26 -1.73
CA SER A 29 -1.00 1.37 -2.87
C SER A 29 -2.17 1.18 -3.84
N ILE A 30 -3.42 1.28 -3.34
CA ILE A 30 -4.62 1.17 -4.18
C ILE A 30 -4.62 2.16 -5.34
N LEU A 31 -4.03 3.35 -5.13
CA LEU A 31 -3.97 4.40 -6.13
C LEU A 31 -3.14 3.99 -7.34
N GLY A 32 -2.20 3.05 -7.20
CA GLY A 32 -1.40 2.51 -8.30
C GLY A 32 -2.25 1.83 -9.37
N ALA A 33 -3.11 0.90 -8.96
CA ALA A 33 -4.00 0.15 -9.85
C ALA A 33 -5.29 0.90 -10.17
N ILE A 34 -5.84 1.65 -9.21
CA ILE A 34 -7.11 2.38 -9.32
C ILE A 34 -6.85 3.86 -9.04
N PRO A 35 -6.59 4.69 -10.07
CA PRO A 35 -6.28 6.12 -9.88
C PRO A 35 -7.42 6.92 -9.22
N TYR A 36 -8.66 6.50 -9.41
CA TYR A 36 -9.85 7.17 -8.90
C TYR A 36 -10.73 6.19 -8.07
N PRO A 37 -10.25 5.73 -6.90
CA PRO A 37 -10.99 4.75 -6.11
C PRO A 37 -12.18 5.41 -5.40
N ALA A 38 -13.07 4.60 -4.82
CA ALA A 38 -14.19 5.10 -4.05
C ALA A 38 -13.70 5.92 -2.84
N HIS A 39 -14.54 6.84 -2.36
CA HIS A 39 -14.16 7.83 -1.35
C HIS A 39 -13.59 7.22 -0.06
N GLU A 40 -14.08 6.04 0.36
CA GLU A 40 -13.57 5.33 1.55
C GLU A 40 -12.09 4.96 1.49
N PHE A 41 -11.52 4.79 0.30
CA PHE A 41 -10.10 4.48 0.11
C PHE A 41 -9.19 5.72 0.12
N LYS A 42 -9.77 6.92 0.13
CA LYS A 42 -9.05 8.20 0.03
C LYS A 42 -8.92 8.93 1.36
N ARG A 43 -9.30 8.28 2.47
CA ARG A 43 -9.36 8.90 3.81
C ARG A 43 -7.99 9.08 4.48
N SER A 44 -7.03 8.21 4.19
CA SER A 44 -5.66 8.34 4.69
C SER A 44 -4.97 9.55 4.05
N MET A 45 -4.23 10.30 4.85
CA MET A 45 -3.41 11.43 4.41
C MET A 45 -1.92 11.05 4.34
N GLU A 46 -1.56 9.93 4.95
CA GLU A 46 -0.27 9.27 4.90
C GLU A 46 -0.14 8.37 3.66
N ALA A 47 1.06 8.30 3.10
CA ALA A 47 1.47 7.23 2.21
C ALA A 47 2.73 6.54 2.77
N ASP A 48 2.58 5.26 3.11
CA ASP A 48 3.65 4.40 3.60
C ASP A 48 4.61 4.08 2.44
N MET A 49 5.85 4.56 2.50
CA MET A 49 6.81 4.37 1.41
C MET A 49 8.27 4.33 1.86
N TYR A 50 9.09 3.70 1.02
CA TYR A 50 10.55 3.69 1.17
C TYR A 50 11.25 3.55 -0.19
N PRO A 51 12.51 3.98 -0.32
CA PRO A 51 13.26 3.73 -1.55
C PRO A 51 13.58 2.25 -1.74
N ARG A 52 13.20 1.69 -2.88
CA ARG A 52 13.23 0.23 -3.13
C ARG A 52 14.61 -0.39 -2.89
N TYR A 53 15.67 0.35 -3.22
CA TYR A 53 17.06 -0.11 -3.13
C TYR A 53 17.86 0.52 -1.99
N ALA A 54 17.24 1.40 -1.20
CA ALA A 54 17.85 2.04 -0.03
C ALA A 54 16.77 2.33 1.06
N PRO A 55 16.15 1.28 1.65
CA PRO A 55 15.03 1.46 2.58
C PRO A 55 15.36 2.32 3.80
N GLU A 56 16.62 2.31 4.26
CA GLU A 56 17.10 3.12 5.38
C GLU A 56 17.00 4.63 5.16
N LYS A 57 16.83 5.07 3.90
CA LYS A 57 16.60 6.48 3.57
C LYS A 57 15.14 6.92 3.78
N ALA A 58 14.22 6.02 4.10
CA ALA A 58 12.83 6.35 4.42
C ALA A 58 12.74 7.34 5.60
N THR A 59 13.59 7.18 6.62
CA THR A 59 13.68 8.12 7.76
C THR A 59 14.03 9.55 7.30
N LYS A 60 14.85 9.69 6.26
CA LYS A 60 15.18 11.02 5.70
C LYS A 60 13.98 11.65 4.99
N ILE A 61 13.18 10.85 4.30
CA ILE A 61 11.94 11.30 3.65
C ILE A 61 10.96 11.78 4.72
N GLU A 62 10.66 10.93 5.72
CA GLU A 62 9.74 11.26 6.80
C GLU A 62 10.19 12.50 7.58
N GLY A 63 11.48 12.62 7.91
CA GLY A 63 12.01 13.79 8.61
C GLY A 63 11.81 15.12 7.85
N ALA A 64 11.67 15.07 6.52
CA ALA A 64 11.50 16.25 5.67
C ALA A 64 10.02 16.54 5.34
N ILE A 65 9.24 15.52 5.01
CA ILE A 65 7.86 15.65 4.51
C ILE A 65 6.85 14.71 5.20
N GLY A 66 7.18 14.25 6.39
CA GLY A 66 6.33 13.39 7.22
C GLY A 66 5.30 14.16 8.04
N GLU A 67 4.71 13.46 9.00
CA GLU A 67 3.64 14.01 9.84
C GLU A 67 4.09 15.31 10.55
N ALA A 68 3.15 16.24 10.71
CA ALA A 68 3.35 17.58 11.26
C ALA A 68 4.46 18.47 10.63
N SER A 69 5.12 18.04 9.53
CA SER A 69 6.07 18.87 8.79
C SER A 69 5.39 20.10 8.14
N GLU A 70 6.18 21.10 7.73
CA GLU A 70 5.64 22.23 6.96
C GLU A 70 5.04 21.77 5.62
N PHE A 71 5.58 20.71 5.03
CA PHE A 71 4.99 20.06 3.85
C PHE A 71 3.58 19.56 4.16
N HIS A 72 3.42 18.80 5.26
CA HIS A 72 2.11 18.28 5.67
C HIS A 72 1.12 19.41 5.96
N LYS A 73 1.53 20.47 6.68
CA LYS A 73 0.65 21.62 6.96
C LYS A 73 0.21 22.34 5.69
N THR A 74 1.09 22.41 4.69
CA THR A 74 0.85 23.11 3.42
C THR A 74 -0.05 22.31 2.48
N HIS A 75 0.19 21.00 2.36
CA HIS A 75 -0.45 20.16 1.35
C HIS A 75 -1.57 19.27 1.91
N GLY A 76 -1.58 19.03 3.23
CA GLY A 76 -2.56 18.20 3.91
C GLY A 76 -2.29 16.70 3.84
N TYR A 77 -1.24 16.26 3.15
CA TYR A 77 -0.77 14.85 3.07
C TYR A 77 0.73 14.76 3.29
N TYR A 78 1.23 13.56 3.59
CA TYR A 78 2.61 13.34 3.99
C TYR A 78 3.13 11.92 3.67
N ALA A 79 4.45 11.76 3.62
CA ALA A 79 5.09 10.47 3.49
C ALA A 79 5.38 9.88 4.88
N GLN A 80 5.03 8.62 5.08
CA GLN A 80 5.25 7.89 6.32
C GLN A 80 6.35 6.85 6.09
N GLU A 81 7.34 6.81 6.99
CA GLU A 81 8.36 5.76 6.96
C GLU A 81 7.71 4.39 7.21
N VAL A 82 8.17 3.38 6.47
CA VAL A 82 7.79 2.00 6.70
C VAL A 82 9.00 1.08 6.52
N ASP A 83 9.21 0.22 7.51
CA ASP A 83 10.23 -0.81 7.45
C ASP A 83 9.74 -1.99 6.58
N PRO A 84 10.53 -2.47 5.60
CA PRO A 84 10.16 -3.60 4.73
C PRO A 84 9.71 -4.88 5.45
N SER A 85 10.12 -5.07 6.71
CA SER A 85 9.76 -6.22 7.54
C SER A 85 8.38 -6.10 8.21
N THR A 86 7.74 -4.93 8.17
CA THR A 86 6.49 -4.65 8.91
C THR A 86 5.22 -5.07 8.17
N PHE A 87 5.33 -5.41 6.89
CA PHE A 87 4.21 -5.90 6.11
C PHE A 87 4.49 -7.30 5.57
N THR A 88 3.44 -8.11 5.48
CA THR A 88 3.49 -9.43 4.89
C THR A 88 2.78 -9.43 3.54
N VAL A 89 3.36 -10.11 2.56
CA VAL A 89 2.83 -10.26 1.20
C VAL A 89 3.14 -11.68 0.69
N PRO A 90 2.34 -12.24 -0.24
CA PRO A 90 2.58 -13.56 -0.78
C PRO A 90 3.79 -13.57 -1.73
N LEU A 91 4.42 -14.73 -1.91
CA LEU A 91 5.53 -14.91 -2.84
C LEU A 91 5.20 -14.40 -4.25
N GLY A 92 6.20 -13.84 -4.94
CA GLY A 92 6.06 -13.29 -6.29
C GLY A 92 5.30 -11.96 -6.38
N TRP A 93 5.01 -11.29 -5.26
CA TRP A 93 4.32 -9.99 -5.24
C TRP A 93 5.04 -8.91 -6.05
N GLU A 94 6.38 -8.97 -6.12
CA GLU A 94 7.18 -8.01 -6.90
C GLU A 94 6.84 -8.01 -8.40
N GLU A 95 6.45 -9.16 -8.95
CA GLU A 95 6.03 -9.31 -10.35
C GLU A 95 4.65 -8.70 -10.62
N ARG A 96 3.86 -8.49 -9.56
CA ARG A 96 2.49 -7.94 -9.63
C ARG A 96 2.44 -6.45 -9.31
N LEU A 97 3.58 -5.80 -9.09
CA LEU A 97 3.64 -4.38 -8.73
C LEU A 97 2.99 -3.50 -9.80
N CYS A 98 2.19 -2.54 -9.33
CA CYS A 98 1.54 -1.55 -10.17
C CYS A 98 2.42 -0.30 -10.25
N LYS A 99 2.83 0.05 -11.47
CA LYS A 99 3.76 1.16 -11.71
C LYS A 99 3.02 2.50 -11.86
N ILE A 100 3.51 3.51 -11.14
CA ILE A 100 3.20 4.93 -11.32
C ILE A 100 4.45 5.61 -11.89
N GLN A 101 4.37 6.14 -13.11
CA GLN A 101 5.44 6.92 -13.72
C GLN A 101 4.86 7.83 -14.81
N ASN A 102 4.93 9.14 -14.62
CA ASN A 102 4.45 10.13 -15.58
C ASN A 102 5.10 11.50 -15.33
N ALA A 103 4.60 12.55 -15.97
CA ALA A 103 5.12 13.91 -15.80
C ALA A 103 4.93 14.45 -14.37
N ASN A 104 3.86 14.07 -13.66
CA ASN A 104 3.61 14.53 -12.29
C ASN A 104 4.64 13.96 -11.30
N THR A 105 5.18 12.77 -11.59
CA THR A 105 6.26 12.16 -10.81
C THR A 105 7.66 12.59 -11.23
N ASP A 106 7.81 13.53 -12.18
CA ASP A 106 9.09 13.84 -12.84
C ASP A 106 9.81 12.57 -13.33
N SER A 107 9.05 11.66 -13.93
CA SER A 107 9.51 10.33 -14.37
C SER A 107 10.06 9.41 -13.27
N LYS A 108 10.05 9.80 -11.99
CA LYS A 108 10.36 8.89 -10.87
C LYS A 108 9.32 7.78 -10.80
N ILE A 109 9.72 6.62 -10.30
CA ILE A 109 8.85 5.44 -10.25
C ILE A 109 8.30 5.24 -8.84
N GLY A 110 6.97 5.19 -8.75
CA GLY A 110 6.27 4.63 -7.60
C GLY A 110 5.79 3.21 -7.92
N TRP A 111 6.26 2.23 -7.15
CA TRP A 111 5.83 0.84 -7.22
C TRP A 111 4.81 0.55 -6.12
N CYS A 112 3.54 0.43 -6.49
CA CYS A 112 2.46 0.12 -5.56
C CYS A 112 2.19 -1.39 -5.51
N LEU A 113 1.83 -1.91 -4.34
CA LEU A 113 1.28 -3.28 -4.24
C LEU A 113 0.08 -3.46 -5.16
N SER A 114 -0.04 -4.64 -5.78
CA SER A 114 -1.23 -5.03 -6.51
C SER A 114 -2.46 -5.03 -5.58
N LEU A 115 -3.67 -4.98 -6.15
CA LEU A 115 -4.89 -5.01 -5.35
C LEU A 115 -4.99 -6.27 -4.47
N VAL A 116 -4.61 -7.43 -5.00
CA VAL A 116 -4.67 -8.69 -4.26
C VAL A 116 -3.60 -8.76 -3.17
N ASP A 117 -2.37 -8.27 -3.45
CA ASP A 117 -1.28 -8.26 -2.46
C ASP A 117 -1.55 -7.25 -1.34
N LEU A 118 -2.08 -6.07 -1.69
CA LEU A 118 -2.55 -5.08 -0.72
C LEU A 118 -3.64 -5.67 0.18
N PHE A 119 -4.65 -6.31 -0.42
CA PHE A 119 -5.74 -6.94 0.31
C PHE A 119 -5.23 -8.01 1.27
N LEU A 120 -4.33 -8.89 0.81
CA LEU A 120 -3.76 -9.96 1.64
C LEU A 120 -2.89 -9.39 2.76
N SER A 121 -2.09 -8.36 2.50
CA SER A 121 -1.27 -7.70 3.50
C SER A 121 -2.12 -7.08 4.62
N LYS A 122 -3.18 -6.36 4.24
CA LYS A 122 -4.16 -5.78 5.17
C LYS A 122 -4.95 -6.85 5.92
N ALA A 123 -5.40 -7.88 5.20
CA ALA A 123 -6.12 -8.99 5.78
C ALA A 123 -5.27 -9.77 6.78
N ALA A 124 -3.97 -9.92 6.55
CA ALA A 124 -3.02 -10.55 7.47
C ALA A 124 -2.84 -9.72 8.74
N ALA A 125 -2.57 -8.41 8.60
CA ALA A 125 -2.40 -7.48 9.72
C ALA A 125 -3.64 -7.41 10.64
N GLY A 126 -4.85 -7.51 10.07
CA GLY A 126 -6.07 -7.81 10.83
C GLY A 126 -6.53 -6.76 11.85
N ARG A 127 -6.02 -5.52 11.80
CA ARG A 127 -6.49 -4.40 12.63
C ARG A 127 -7.92 -3.99 12.27
N ASP A 128 -8.64 -3.37 13.17
CA ASP A 128 -10.04 -2.97 12.94
C ASP A 128 -10.22 -2.09 11.69
N LYS A 129 -9.34 -1.11 11.49
CA LYS A 129 -9.34 -0.27 10.27
C LYS A 129 -9.06 -1.06 8.99
N ASP A 130 -8.22 -2.09 9.08
CA ASP A 130 -7.86 -2.92 7.93
C ASP A 130 -9.03 -3.85 7.54
N ARG A 131 -9.85 -4.27 8.51
CA ARG A 131 -11.09 -5.02 8.24
C ARG A 131 -12.06 -4.20 7.37
N GLU A 132 -12.32 -2.94 7.73
CA GLU A 132 -13.24 -2.08 6.97
C GLU A 132 -12.72 -1.87 5.54
N PHE A 133 -11.42 -1.63 5.40
CA PHE A 133 -10.74 -1.48 4.12
C PHE A 133 -10.85 -2.76 3.26
N CYS A 134 -10.58 -3.94 3.82
CA CYS A 134 -10.69 -5.21 3.09
C CYS A 134 -12.14 -5.52 2.68
N GLN A 135 -13.11 -5.30 3.57
CA GLN A 135 -14.53 -5.48 3.24
C GLN A 135 -14.96 -4.52 2.11
N ALA A 136 -14.49 -3.26 2.15
CA ALA A 136 -14.68 -2.31 1.08
C ALA A 136 -14.15 -2.81 -0.27
N MET A 137 -12.92 -3.35 -0.31
CA MET A 137 -12.33 -3.89 -1.55
C MET A 137 -13.16 -5.01 -2.15
N LEU A 138 -13.73 -5.90 -1.31
CA LEU A 138 -14.62 -6.97 -1.76
C LEU A 138 -15.97 -6.43 -2.27
N ARG A 139 -16.59 -5.47 -1.56
CA ARG A 139 -17.87 -4.85 -1.98
C ARG A 139 -17.75 -4.16 -3.33
N HIS A 140 -16.67 -3.38 -3.52
CA HIS A 140 -16.38 -2.69 -4.78
C HIS A 140 -15.85 -3.61 -5.88
N ARG A 141 -15.62 -4.90 -5.59
CA ARG A 141 -15.04 -5.90 -6.51
C ARG A 141 -13.66 -5.49 -7.03
N TYR A 142 -12.88 -4.76 -6.23
CA TYR A 142 -11.47 -4.49 -6.51
C TYR A 142 -10.61 -5.74 -6.27
N VAL A 143 -11.11 -6.68 -5.47
CA VAL A 143 -10.53 -8.01 -5.27
C VAL A 143 -11.64 -9.04 -5.27
N ILE A 144 -11.39 -10.19 -5.89
CA ILE A 144 -12.26 -11.36 -5.83
C ILE A 144 -11.73 -12.29 -4.73
N ALA A 145 -12.57 -12.66 -3.78
CA ALA A 145 -12.15 -13.45 -2.61
C ALA A 145 -11.53 -14.81 -2.99
N SER A 146 -12.01 -15.47 -4.04
CA SER A 146 -11.44 -16.73 -4.51
C SER A 146 -9.99 -16.57 -5.00
N GLU A 147 -9.71 -15.53 -5.78
CA GLU A 147 -8.36 -15.23 -6.28
C GLU A 147 -7.40 -14.91 -5.13
N ALA A 148 -7.86 -14.14 -4.13
CA ALA A 148 -7.07 -13.88 -2.94
C ALA A 148 -6.78 -15.16 -2.14
N LEU A 149 -7.77 -16.06 -2.02
CA LEU A 149 -7.61 -17.33 -1.31
C LEU A 149 -6.61 -18.27 -2.00
N GLU A 150 -6.50 -18.23 -3.33
CA GLU A 150 -5.50 -19.01 -4.09
C GLU A 150 -4.05 -18.60 -3.76
N LEU A 151 -3.84 -17.33 -3.36
CA LEU A 151 -2.53 -16.81 -2.98
C LEU A 151 -2.20 -16.96 -1.48
N VAL A 152 -3.15 -17.32 -0.63
CA VAL A 152 -2.90 -17.52 0.81
C VAL A 152 -1.80 -18.56 1.10
N PRO A 153 -1.71 -19.71 0.39
CA PRO A 153 -0.61 -20.65 0.57
C PRO A 153 0.78 -20.06 0.30
N ALA A 154 0.87 -18.99 -0.49
CA ALA A 154 2.12 -18.30 -0.81
C ALA A 154 2.55 -17.27 0.25
N MET A 155 1.80 -17.09 1.34
CA MET A 155 2.16 -16.20 2.47
C MET A 155 3.27 -16.83 3.32
N MET A 156 4.52 -16.77 2.84
CA MET A 156 5.63 -17.57 3.38
C MET A 156 6.04 -17.22 4.81
N THR A 157 5.79 -15.99 5.27
CA THR A 157 6.09 -15.58 6.65
C THR A 157 5.04 -16.02 7.66
N MET A 158 3.96 -16.66 7.19
CA MET A 158 2.89 -17.20 8.03
C MET A 158 2.98 -18.73 8.10
N ASP A 159 2.74 -19.29 9.27
CA ASP A 159 2.57 -20.73 9.44
C ASP A 159 1.21 -21.23 8.90
N GLU A 160 1.00 -22.54 8.91
CA GLU A 160 -0.23 -23.14 8.38
C GLU A 160 -1.48 -22.71 9.17
N GLU A 161 -1.36 -22.56 10.49
CA GLU A 161 -2.50 -22.16 11.33
C GLU A 161 -2.86 -20.69 11.07
N GLU A 162 -1.87 -19.83 10.92
CA GLU A 162 -2.03 -18.42 10.55
C GLU A 162 -2.67 -18.28 9.17
N ARG A 163 -2.22 -19.07 8.18
CA ARG A 163 -2.82 -19.11 6.82
C ARG A 163 -4.27 -19.59 6.86
N GLU A 164 -4.57 -20.63 7.64
CA GLU A 164 -5.93 -21.09 7.86
C GLU A 164 -6.83 -20.00 8.47
N ARG A 165 -6.33 -19.31 9.50
CA ARG A 165 -7.05 -18.19 10.15
C ARG A 165 -7.29 -17.05 9.17
N LEU A 166 -6.30 -16.71 8.33
CA LEU A 166 -6.44 -15.72 7.25
C LEU A 166 -7.51 -16.15 6.23
N ALA A 167 -7.46 -17.39 5.75
CA ALA A 167 -8.45 -17.90 4.81
C ALA A 167 -9.88 -17.91 5.40
N LYS A 168 -10.04 -18.33 6.66
CA LYS A 168 -11.33 -18.28 7.39
C LYS A 168 -11.83 -16.83 7.51
N ARG A 169 -10.94 -15.87 7.79
CA ARG A 169 -11.25 -14.44 7.87
C ARG A 169 -11.75 -13.89 6.54
N ILE A 170 -11.05 -14.16 5.43
CA ILE A 170 -11.43 -13.72 4.08
C ILE A 170 -12.80 -14.29 3.70
N ARG A 171 -13.02 -15.60 3.89
CA ARG A 171 -14.31 -16.25 3.63
C ARG A 171 -15.46 -15.65 4.45
N ARG A 172 -15.19 -15.28 5.71
CA ARG A 172 -16.20 -14.62 6.55
C ARG A 172 -16.57 -13.25 5.99
N TRP A 173 -15.59 -12.45 5.59
CA TRP A 173 -15.84 -11.13 5.02
C TRP A 173 -16.60 -11.19 3.70
N ASP A 174 -16.25 -12.15 2.83
CA ASP A 174 -16.92 -12.35 1.54
C ASP A 174 -18.41 -12.71 1.67
N LYS A 175 -18.79 -13.44 2.73
CA LYS A 175 -20.20 -13.75 3.03
C LYS A 175 -21.02 -12.56 3.55
N THR A 176 -20.33 -11.51 4.02
CA THR A 176 -20.96 -10.32 4.64
C THR A 176 -20.98 -9.11 3.72
N LYS A 177 -20.62 -9.28 2.44
CA LYS A 177 -20.53 -8.21 1.44
C LYS A 177 -21.89 -7.79 0.89
#